data_AF-A0AAW6UAY6-F1
#
_entry.id   AF-A0AAW6UAY6-F1
#
_cell.length_a   1.000
_cell.length_b   1.000
_cell.length_c   1.000
_cell.angle_alpha   90.00
_cell.angle_beta   90.00
_cell.angle_gamma   90.00
#
_symmetry.space_group_name_H-M   'P 1'
#
loop_
_entity.id
_entity.type
_entity.pdbx_description
1 polymer ?
#
loop_
_entity_poly.entity_id
_entity_poly.type
_entity_poly.pdbx_seq_one_letter_code
_entity_poly.pdbx_strand_id
1 'polypeptide(L)'
;MKSKYLEKLKAELMKFQASKDDIHEILMDYGQLYDDALSTGKSDEEVWSMLGDPKEVSYDLIDTLRIKKHKNIRNKLIALSPFISLIVYMVLGFAFELWHPGWLVFLLTPVVAIAFHSSIKEGLIGLSPFISVLTFLFIGFEYNLWHPGWLVFLLIPIASIVLTTKKKDTFVAISPFIALIVFMILGTYYDLWNPGWLVFLIVPMIGILYKPNKWIVLAYELSFLLAIGFYLYMGYVHDMWSMGALGFALPVIMGIIFSDIHFFYDSKLSKANRAKSLKFISIIILSIVTFLLLGILLNGWAYAWQVFLLVPVAAIVLFEKKFHFVAITPFIAVILFFSLGYFFNLFHISWLAFLIIPMAGIIENA
;
A
#
# COMPACT_ATOMS: atom_id res chain seq x y z
N MET A 1 20.98 -37.04 42.72
CA MET A 1 19.55 -37.10 42.36
C MET A 1 19.20 -36.49 40.99
N LYS A 2 20.12 -35.75 40.38
CA LYS A 2 20.02 -35.18 39.02
C LYS A 2 19.39 -36.07 37.94
N SER A 3 19.90 -37.28 37.72
CA SER A 3 19.40 -38.16 36.63
C SER A 3 17.91 -38.48 36.79
N LYS A 4 17.48 -38.73 38.03
CA LYS A 4 16.07 -39.01 38.38
C LYS A 4 15.16 -37.81 38.13
N TYR A 5 15.65 -36.59 38.37
CA TYR A 5 14.92 -35.37 38.04
C TYR A 5 14.74 -35.21 36.53
N LEU A 6 15.84 -35.31 35.78
CA LEU A 6 15.84 -35.16 34.32
C LEU A 6 15.04 -36.25 33.61
N GLU A 7 15.06 -37.50 34.09
CA GLU A 7 14.21 -38.57 33.54
C GLU A 7 12.71 -38.30 33.75
N LYS A 8 12.33 -37.80 34.93
CA LYS A 8 10.94 -37.41 35.19
C LYS A 8 10.51 -36.25 34.30
N LEU A 9 11.34 -35.21 34.18
CA LEU A 9 11.07 -34.07 33.30
C LEU A 9 10.92 -34.51 31.84
N LYS A 10 11.82 -35.38 31.36
CA LYS A 10 11.75 -35.98 30.02
C LYS A 10 10.44 -36.74 29.80
N ALA A 11 10.03 -37.56 30.77
CA ALA A 11 8.81 -38.35 30.67
C ALA A 11 7.56 -37.45 30.58
N GLU A 12 7.50 -36.37 31.35
CA GLU A 12 6.39 -35.41 31.28
C GLU A 12 6.42 -34.62 29.95
N LEU A 13 7.58 -34.11 29.50
CA LEU A 13 7.71 -33.42 28.22
C LEU A 13 7.34 -34.29 27.00
N MET A 14 7.60 -35.61 27.07
CA MET A 14 7.18 -36.56 26.04
C MET A 14 5.66 -36.71 25.94
N LYS A 15 4.93 -36.62 27.06
CA LYS A 15 3.45 -36.66 27.05
C LYS A 15 2.85 -35.47 26.29
N PHE A 16 3.56 -34.35 26.25
CA PHE A 16 3.13 -33.13 25.56
C PHE A 16 3.54 -33.06 24.08
N GLN A 17 4.05 -34.16 23.50
CA GLN A 17 4.47 -34.24 22.09
C GLN A 17 5.52 -33.18 21.69
N ALA A 18 6.39 -32.79 22.63
CA ALA A 18 7.54 -31.94 22.35
C ALA A 18 8.48 -32.62 21.35
N SER A 19 9.19 -31.84 20.51
CA SER A 19 10.15 -32.44 19.59
C SER A 19 11.34 -33.03 20.36
N LYS A 20 11.98 -34.08 19.81
CA LYS A 20 13.14 -34.70 20.47
C LYS A 20 14.27 -33.70 20.73
N ASP A 21 14.46 -32.77 19.81
CA ASP A 21 15.49 -31.73 19.90
C ASP A 21 15.15 -30.73 21.01
N ASP A 22 13.89 -30.29 21.10
CA ASP A 22 13.46 -29.38 22.18
C ASP A 22 13.56 -30.04 23.57
N ILE A 23 13.19 -31.32 23.66
CA ILE A 23 13.35 -32.09 24.89
C ILE A 23 14.84 -32.16 25.27
N HIS A 24 15.73 -32.37 24.30
CA HIS A 24 17.15 -32.45 24.57
C HIS A 24 17.72 -31.12 25.07
N GLU A 25 17.37 -30.00 24.41
CA GLU A 25 17.77 -28.65 24.79
C GLU A 25 17.31 -28.31 26.21
N ILE A 26 16.03 -28.55 26.53
CA ILE A 26 15.48 -28.31 27.87
C ILE A 26 16.20 -29.17 28.93
N LEU A 27 16.47 -30.45 28.64
CA LEU A 27 17.17 -31.32 29.59
C LEU A 27 18.63 -30.91 29.79
N MET A 28 19.28 -30.36 28.77
CA MET A 28 20.63 -29.79 28.90
C MET A 28 20.62 -28.56 29.79
N ASP A 29 19.69 -27.62 29.54
CA ASP A 29 19.57 -26.39 30.32
C ASP A 29 19.27 -26.70 31.79
N TYR A 30 18.27 -27.54 32.06
CA TYR A 30 17.95 -27.96 33.44
C TYR A 30 19.06 -28.81 34.06
N GLY A 31 19.81 -29.57 33.26
CA GLY A 31 20.98 -30.30 33.71
C GLY A 31 22.10 -29.37 34.17
N GLN A 32 22.32 -28.27 33.46
CA GLN A 32 23.31 -27.25 33.81
C GLN A 32 22.88 -26.45 35.04
N LEU A 33 21.61 -26.02 35.11
CA LEU A 33 21.06 -25.36 36.30
C LEU A 33 21.19 -26.23 37.56
N TYR A 34 21.04 -27.55 37.42
CA TYR A 34 21.24 -28.49 38.52
C TYR A 34 22.69 -28.50 39.00
N ASP A 35 23.65 -28.54 38.08
CA ASP A 35 25.09 -28.56 38.41
C ASP A 35 25.53 -27.23 39.03
N ASP A 36 25.05 -26.11 38.49
CA ASP A 36 25.33 -24.77 39.00
C ASP A 36 24.82 -24.63 40.45
N ALA A 37 23.60 -25.12 40.72
CA ALA A 37 23.02 -25.07 42.06
C ALA A 37 23.81 -25.94 43.06
N LEU A 38 24.26 -27.14 42.65
CA LEU A 38 25.16 -27.97 43.47
C LEU A 38 26.50 -27.27 43.74
N SER A 39 27.05 -26.55 42.75
CA SER A 39 28.32 -25.82 42.90
C SER A 39 28.26 -24.70 43.95
N THR A 40 27.05 -24.17 44.22
CA THR A 40 26.81 -23.18 45.28
C THR A 40 26.67 -23.76 46.69
N GLY A 41 26.86 -25.07 46.86
CA GLY A 41 26.81 -25.76 48.16
C GLY A 41 25.41 -26.19 48.61
N LYS A 42 24.42 -26.18 47.71
CA LYS A 42 23.05 -26.66 47.99
C LYS A 42 22.99 -28.20 47.97
N SER A 43 22.11 -28.79 48.77
CA SER A 43 21.86 -30.25 48.71
C SER A 43 20.97 -30.62 47.52
N ASP A 44 21.00 -31.88 47.09
CA ASP A 44 20.15 -32.40 46.01
C ASP A 44 18.65 -32.13 46.23
N GLU A 45 18.16 -32.17 47.48
CA GLU A 45 16.77 -31.87 47.87
C GLU A 45 16.45 -30.38 47.74
N GLU A 46 17.37 -29.51 48.13
CA GLU A 46 17.22 -28.06 47.98
C GLU A 46 17.20 -27.65 46.50
N VAL A 47 18.05 -28.27 45.68
CA VAL A 47 18.05 -28.06 44.22
C VAL A 47 16.73 -28.54 43.61
N TRP A 48 16.20 -29.69 44.05
CA TRP A 48 14.91 -30.20 43.58
C TRP A 48 13.76 -29.23 43.91
N SER A 49 13.75 -28.69 45.13
CA SER A 49 12.77 -27.68 45.56
C SER A 49 12.92 -26.36 44.77
N MET A 50 14.16 -25.96 44.48
CA MET A 50 14.47 -24.73 43.74
C MET A 50 14.08 -24.79 42.26
N LEU A 51 14.27 -25.93 41.61
CA LEU A 51 13.90 -26.14 40.19
C LEU A 51 12.42 -26.42 39.99
N GLY A 52 11.68 -26.75 41.06
CA GLY A 52 10.25 -27.06 41.02
C GLY A 52 9.96 -28.50 40.57
N ASP A 53 8.71 -28.94 40.77
CA ASP A 53 8.29 -30.29 40.38
C ASP A 53 8.37 -30.46 38.85
N PRO A 54 8.98 -31.55 38.33
CA PRO A 54 9.11 -31.78 36.90
C PRO A 54 7.80 -31.70 36.12
N LYS A 55 6.66 -32.03 36.74
CA LYS A 55 5.34 -31.95 36.12
C LYS A 55 4.92 -30.49 35.95
N GLU A 56 5.02 -29.66 36.98
CA GLU A 56 4.70 -28.22 36.90
C GLU A 56 5.60 -27.51 35.90
N VAL A 57 6.91 -27.77 35.97
CA VAL A 57 7.89 -27.25 35.01
C VAL A 57 7.52 -27.60 33.57
N SER A 58 7.13 -28.85 33.32
CA SER A 58 6.72 -29.27 31.98
C SER A 58 5.43 -28.61 31.48
N TYR A 59 4.50 -28.27 32.39
CA TYR A 59 3.30 -27.50 32.07
C TYR A 59 3.66 -26.07 31.69
N ASP A 60 4.55 -25.41 32.43
CA ASP A 60 4.96 -24.03 32.13
C ASP A 60 5.70 -23.94 30.78
N LEU A 61 6.46 -24.97 30.43
CA LEU A 61 7.18 -25.06 29.17
C LEU A 61 6.28 -25.36 27.96
N ILE A 62 5.04 -25.85 28.16
CA ILE A 62 4.17 -26.31 27.07
C ILE A 62 3.80 -25.18 26.10
N ASP A 63 3.54 -23.99 26.63
CA ASP A 63 3.12 -22.85 25.82
C ASP A 63 4.28 -22.37 24.96
N THR A 64 5.48 -22.32 25.54
CA THR A 64 6.72 -22.01 24.82
C THR A 64 7.00 -23.01 23.69
N LEU A 65 6.85 -24.30 23.96
CA LEU A 65 7.05 -25.38 22.98
C LEU A 65 6.02 -25.33 21.84
N ARG A 66 4.75 -25.05 22.15
CA ARG A 66 3.68 -24.88 21.16
C ARG A 66 3.95 -23.67 20.27
N ILE A 67 4.35 -22.54 20.85
CA ILE A 67 4.73 -21.33 20.10
C ILE A 67 5.92 -21.62 19.16
N LYS A 68 6.98 -22.28 19.66
CA LYS A 68 8.15 -22.67 18.86
C LYS A 68 7.77 -23.59 17.70
N LYS A 69 6.93 -24.61 17.94
CA LYS A 69 6.42 -25.54 16.92
C LYS A 69 5.63 -24.82 15.82
N HIS A 70 4.70 -23.93 16.18
CA HIS A 70 3.93 -23.15 15.20
C HIS A 70 4.82 -22.23 14.35
N LYS A 71 5.80 -21.56 14.96
CA LYS A 71 6.78 -20.73 14.25
C LYS A 71 7.61 -21.55 13.26
N ASN A 72 8.05 -22.75 13.67
CA ASN A 72 8.81 -23.66 12.80
C ASN A 72 8.00 -24.15 11.59
N ILE A 73 6.72 -24.50 11.77
CA ILE A 73 5.86 -24.93 10.65
C ILE A 73 5.68 -23.78 9.65
N ARG A 74 5.39 -22.56 10.13
CA ARG A 74 5.25 -21.38 9.27
C ARG A 74 6.53 -21.10 8.46
N ASN A 75 7.69 -21.13 9.11
CA ASN A 75 8.97 -20.90 8.45
C ASN A 75 9.29 -21.98 7.40
N LYS A 76 8.98 -23.26 7.69
CA LYS A 76 9.13 -24.34 6.71
C LYS A 76 8.23 -24.15 5.49
N LEU A 77 6.97 -23.76 5.69
CA LEU A 77 6.05 -23.48 4.57
C LEU A 77 6.52 -22.32 3.69
N ILE A 78 7.04 -21.25 4.29
CA ILE A 78 7.60 -20.11 3.55
C ILE A 78 8.81 -20.55 2.73
N ALA A 79 9.75 -21.29 3.33
CA ALA A 79 10.94 -21.78 2.65
C ALA A 79 10.63 -22.75 1.50
N LEU A 80 9.55 -23.54 1.63
CA LEU A 80 9.10 -24.48 0.61
C LEU A 80 8.25 -23.83 -0.49
N SER A 81 7.70 -22.64 -0.25
CA SER A 81 6.77 -21.98 -1.18
C SER A 81 7.29 -21.80 -2.61
N PRO A 82 8.57 -21.46 -2.88
CA PRO A 82 9.07 -21.35 -4.25
C PRO A 82 9.12 -22.69 -4.98
N PHE A 83 9.47 -23.77 -4.26
CA PHE A 83 9.52 -25.13 -4.82
C PHE A 83 8.11 -25.65 -5.12
N ILE A 84 7.16 -25.39 -4.21
CA ILE A 84 5.74 -25.70 -4.43
C ILE A 84 5.24 -24.93 -5.66
N SER A 85 5.54 -23.64 -5.76
CA SER A 85 5.17 -22.83 -6.92
C SER A 85 5.76 -23.38 -8.22
N LEU A 86 7.04 -23.80 -8.22
CA LEU A 86 7.70 -24.38 -9.37
C LEU A 86 7.06 -25.71 -9.81
N ILE A 87 6.78 -26.61 -8.87
CA ILE A 87 6.15 -27.90 -9.17
C ILE A 87 4.76 -27.66 -9.79
N VAL A 88 3.96 -26.78 -9.17
CA VAL A 88 2.62 -26.44 -9.69
C VAL A 88 2.72 -25.78 -11.06
N TYR A 89 3.67 -24.87 -11.28
CA TYR A 89 3.90 -24.25 -12.59
C TYR A 89 4.22 -25.30 -13.67
N MET A 90 5.10 -26.26 -13.38
CA MET A 90 5.46 -27.33 -14.31
C MET A 90 4.27 -28.24 -14.60
N VAL A 91 3.46 -28.59 -13.59
CA VAL A 91 2.23 -29.38 -13.79
C VAL A 91 1.24 -28.63 -14.67
N LEU A 92 1.02 -27.33 -14.42
CA LEU A 92 0.15 -26.50 -15.26
C LEU A 92 0.63 -26.43 -16.71
N GLY A 93 1.94 -26.28 -16.92
CA GLY A 93 2.55 -26.22 -18.24
C GLY A 93 2.49 -27.54 -19.01
N PHE A 94 2.88 -28.65 -18.39
CA PHE A 94 2.95 -29.95 -19.07
C PHE A 94 1.60 -30.67 -19.18
N ALA A 95 0.75 -30.60 -18.15
CA ALA A 95 -0.52 -31.33 -18.14
C ALA A 95 -1.67 -30.55 -18.78
N PHE A 96 -1.62 -29.22 -18.76
CA PHE A 96 -2.73 -28.36 -19.22
C PHE A 96 -2.32 -27.30 -20.25
N GLU A 97 -1.05 -27.25 -20.68
CA GLU A 97 -0.50 -26.24 -21.60
C GLU A 97 -0.66 -24.77 -21.11
N LEU A 98 -0.89 -24.58 -19.81
CA LEU A 98 -1.18 -23.29 -19.17
C LEU A 98 0.09 -22.52 -18.77
N TRP A 99 1.05 -22.38 -19.70
CA TRP A 99 2.30 -21.66 -19.43
C TRP A 99 2.10 -20.16 -19.16
N HIS A 100 1.20 -19.53 -19.91
CA HIS A 100 1.00 -18.09 -19.94
C HIS A 100 0.10 -17.51 -18.84
N PRO A 101 -0.80 -18.29 -18.18
CA PRO A 101 -1.33 -17.91 -16.87
C PRO A 101 -0.58 -18.60 -15.71
N GLY A 102 0.11 -19.72 -15.95
CA GLY A 102 0.71 -20.54 -14.90
C GLY A 102 1.78 -19.83 -14.08
N TRP A 103 2.47 -18.83 -14.64
CA TRP A 103 3.48 -18.07 -13.91
C TRP A 103 2.90 -17.30 -12.70
N LEU A 104 1.59 -17.04 -12.68
CA LEU A 104 0.91 -16.40 -11.54
C LEU A 104 1.07 -17.18 -10.24
N VAL A 105 1.32 -18.48 -10.32
CA VAL A 105 1.59 -19.34 -9.17
C VAL A 105 2.82 -18.88 -8.39
N PHE A 106 3.79 -18.18 -9.01
CA PHE A 106 4.93 -17.62 -8.30
C PHE A 106 4.55 -16.47 -7.35
N LEU A 107 3.40 -15.82 -7.54
CA LEU A 107 2.87 -14.85 -6.58
C LEU A 107 2.51 -15.50 -5.23
N LEU A 108 2.34 -16.83 -5.18
CA LEU A 108 2.11 -17.57 -3.94
C LEU A 108 3.28 -17.40 -2.96
N THR A 109 4.51 -17.26 -3.44
CA THR A 109 5.71 -17.15 -2.59
C THR A 109 5.65 -15.92 -1.66
N PRO A 110 5.55 -14.67 -2.17
CA PRO A 110 5.40 -13.51 -1.31
C PRO A 110 4.06 -13.50 -0.55
N VAL A 111 2.97 -14.02 -1.13
CA VAL A 111 1.66 -14.10 -0.46
C VAL A 111 1.73 -14.96 0.81
N VAL A 112 2.34 -16.15 0.72
CA VAL A 112 2.54 -17.06 1.86
C VAL A 112 3.42 -16.41 2.92
N ALA A 113 4.51 -15.76 2.51
CA ALA A 113 5.39 -15.04 3.43
C ALA A 113 4.64 -13.95 4.22
N ILE A 114 3.91 -13.09 3.52
CA ILE A 114 3.14 -12.00 4.13
C ILE A 114 2.07 -12.58 5.06
N ALA A 115 1.28 -13.56 4.59
CA ALA A 115 0.18 -14.13 5.37
C ALA A 115 0.63 -14.76 6.70
N PHE A 116 1.84 -15.33 6.76
CA PHE A 116 2.32 -16.02 7.96
C PHE A 116 3.20 -15.19 8.90
N HIS A 117 3.84 -14.13 8.41
CA HIS A 117 4.75 -13.27 9.20
C HIS A 117 4.13 -11.94 9.65
N SER A 118 3.07 -11.46 9.00
CA SER A 118 2.48 -10.16 9.31
C SER A 118 1.25 -10.25 10.23
N SER A 119 0.95 -9.15 10.93
CA SER A 119 -0.34 -9.02 11.61
C SER A 119 -1.49 -8.96 10.61
N ILE A 120 -2.74 -9.19 11.03
CA ILE A 120 -3.91 -9.15 10.13
C ILE A 120 -3.96 -7.83 9.33
N LYS A 121 -3.69 -6.70 9.99
CA LYS A 121 -3.72 -5.38 9.32
C LYS A 121 -2.60 -5.23 8.30
N GLU A 122 -1.37 -5.54 8.70
CA GLU A 122 -0.20 -5.46 7.81
C GLU A 122 -0.31 -6.45 6.65
N GLY A 123 -0.87 -7.63 6.90
CA GLY A 123 -1.14 -8.65 5.91
C GLY A 123 -2.16 -8.19 4.89
N LEU A 124 -3.27 -7.58 5.29
CA LEU A 124 -4.25 -7.02 4.35
C LEU A 124 -3.63 -5.92 3.47
N ILE A 125 -2.81 -5.04 4.04
CA ILE A 125 -2.11 -3.99 3.27
C ILE A 125 -1.11 -4.63 2.31
N GLY A 126 -0.28 -5.56 2.79
CA GLY A 126 0.77 -6.22 2.00
C GLY A 126 0.22 -7.15 0.92
N LEU A 127 -0.96 -7.74 1.12
CA LEU A 127 -1.63 -8.59 0.14
C LEU A 127 -2.42 -7.79 -0.91
N SER A 128 -2.74 -6.52 -0.65
CA SER A 128 -3.53 -5.69 -1.56
C SER A 128 -2.98 -5.59 -3.00
N PRO A 129 -1.66 -5.53 -3.27
CA PRO A 129 -1.15 -5.51 -4.65
C PRO A 129 -1.39 -6.84 -5.36
N PHE A 130 -1.22 -7.97 -4.67
CA PHE A 130 -1.47 -9.30 -5.23
C PHE A 130 -2.94 -9.52 -5.55
N ILE A 131 -3.83 -9.12 -4.63
CA ILE A 131 -5.27 -9.15 -4.84
C ILE A 131 -5.65 -8.27 -6.04
N SER A 132 -5.05 -7.08 -6.16
CA SER A 132 -5.30 -6.16 -7.28
C SER A 132 -4.86 -6.75 -8.61
N VAL A 133 -3.67 -7.36 -8.70
CA VAL A 133 -3.16 -8.01 -9.92
C VAL A 133 -4.05 -9.18 -10.33
N LEU A 134 -4.40 -10.06 -9.38
CA LEU A 134 -5.28 -11.20 -9.67
C LEU A 134 -6.65 -10.74 -10.16
N THR A 135 -7.22 -9.73 -9.50
CA THR A 135 -8.52 -9.15 -9.91
C THR A 135 -8.41 -8.51 -11.29
N PHE A 136 -7.35 -7.73 -11.55
CA PHE A 136 -7.10 -7.07 -12.84
C PHE A 136 -7.00 -8.08 -13.99
N LEU A 137 -6.26 -9.17 -13.80
CA LEU A 137 -6.12 -10.20 -14.81
C LEU A 137 -7.42 -10.98 -15.00
N PHE A 138 -8.13 -11.30 -13.92
CA PHE A 138 -9.42 -11.98 -14.00
C PHE A 138 -10.44 -11.16 -14.81
N ILE A 139 -10.61 -9.88 -14.50
CA ILE A 139 -11.56 -9.03 -15.23
C ILE A 139 -11.09 -8.75 -16.67
N GLY A 140 -9.78 -8.67 -16.90
CA GLY A 140 -9.20 -8.49 -18.22
C GLY A 140 -9.39 -9.71 -19.12
N PHE A 141 -9.19 -10.93 -18.61
CA PHE A 141 -9.35 -12.15 -19.40
C PHE A 141 -10.81 -12.55 -19.58
N GLU A 142 -11.64 -12.48 -18.53
CA GLU A 142 -13.03 -12.95 -18.60
C GLU A 142 -13.94 -11.95 -19.32
N TYR A 143 -13.75 -10.65 -19.08
CA TYR A 143 -14.65 -9.61 -19.55
C TYR A 143 -14.01 -8.65 -20.57
N ASN A 144 -12.73 -8.83 -20.93
CA ASN A 144 -11.96 -7.91 -21.76
C ASN A 144 -11.91 -6.46 -21.21
N LEU A 145 -12.09 -6.30 -19.90
CA LEU A 145 -12.17 -5.01 -19.22
C LEU A 145 -10.79 -4.51 -18.77
N TRP A 146 -9.84 -4.40 -19.69
CA TRP A 146 -8.51 -3.85 -19.39
C TRP A 146 -8.57 -2.35 -19.02
N HIS A 147 -9.47 -1.63 -19.70
CA HIS A 147 -9.83 -0.25 -19.40
C HIS A 147 -11.35 -0.16 -19.19
N PRO A 148 -11.84 0.37 -18.07
CA PRO A 148 -11.11 0.98 -16.95
C PRO A 148 -10.70 -0.02 -15.86
N GLY A 149 -10.56 -1.32 -16.14
CA GLY A 149 -10.32 -2.34 -15.11
C GLY A 149 -9.05 -2.13 -14.28
N TRP A 150 -8.06 -1.38 -14.77
CA TRP A 150 -6.89 -0.97 -13.98
C TRP A 150 -7.26 -0.20 -12.69
N LEU A 151 -8.47 0.36 -12.58
CA LEU A 151 -8.97 1.02 -11.35
C LEU A 151 -8.89 0.13 -10.11
N VAL A 152 -8.86 -1.20 -10.26
CA VAL A 152 -8.67 -2.12 -9.13
C VAL A 152 -7.36 -1.91 -8.38
N PHE A 153 -6.33 -1.35 -9.03
CA PHE A 153 -5.06 -1.00 -8.36
C PHE A 153 -5.21 0.10 -7.30
N LEU A 154 -6.31 0.87 -7.33
CA LEU A 154 -6.62 1.84 -6.27
C LEU A 154 -6.95 1.15 -4.93
N LEU A 155 -7.22 -0.16 -4.92
CA LEU A 155 -7.35 -0.94 -3.69
C LEU A 155 -6.10 -0.83 -2.81
N ILE A 156 -4.91 -0.69 -3.40
CA ILE A 156 -3.64 -0.60 -2.67
C ILE A 156 -3.62 0.63 -1.72
N PRO A 157 -3.72 1.87 -2.22
CA PRO A 157 -3.77 3.03 -1.34
C PRO A 157 -5.03 3.07 -0.47
N ILE A 158 -6.20 2.63 -0.98
CA ILE A 158 -7.44 2.61 -0.20
C ILE A 158 -7.30 1.67 1.02
N ALA A 159 -6.80 0.44 0.84
CA ALA A 159 -6.61 -0.51 1.93
C ALA A 159 -5.67 0.05 2.99
N SER A 160 -4.56 0.68 2.58
CA SER A 160 -3.66 1.37 3.50
C SER A 160 -4.41 2.44 4.30
N ILE A 161 -5.09 3.37 3.63
CA ILE A 161 -5.77 4.49 4.27
C ILE A 161 -6.86 4.01 5.24
N VAL A 162 -7.68 3.04 4.85
CA VAL A 162 -8.76 2.50 5.70
C VAL A 162 -8.20 1.88 6.98
N LEU A 163 -7.07 1.20 6.89
CA LEU A 163 -6.52 0.42 8.00
C LEU A 163 -5.57 1.22 8.91
N THR A 164 -4.93 2.29 8.40
CA THR A 164 -3.95 3.10 9.16
C THR A 164 -4.49 4.45 9.63
N THR A 165 -5.45 5.04 8.92
CA THR A 165 -5.93 6.40 9.21
C THR A 165 -7.03 6.39 10.27
N LYS A 166 -7.11 7.44 11.08
CA LYS A 166 -8.18 7.62 12.06
C LYS A 166 -9.52 7.74 11.32
N LYS A 167 -10.57 7.05 11.82
CA LYS A 167 -11.92 7.01 11.20
C LYS A 167 -12.44 8.39 10.76
N LYS A 168 -12.18 9.45 11.53
CA LYS A 168 -12.62 10.81 11.22
C LYS A 168 -11.98 11.39 9.94
N ASP A 169 -10.75 11.02 9.63
CA ASP A 169 -9.98 11.56 8.51
C ASP A 169 -10.03 10.62 7.29
N THR A 170 -10.48 9.37 7.49
CA THR A 170 -10.58 8.32 6.46
C THR A 170 -11.45 8.75 5.28
N PHE A 171 -12.59 9.40 5.52
CA PHE A 171 -13.50 9.81 4.44
C PHE A 171 -12.86 10.83 3.51
N VAL A 172 -12.21 11.86 4.07
CA VAL A 172 -11.47 12.87 3.28
C VAL A 172 -10.35 12.19 2.51
N ALA A 173 -9.59 11.29 3.15
CA ALA A 173 -8.44 10.64 2.55
C ALA A 173 -8.80 9.69 1.39
N ILE A 174 -9.95 9.00 1.45
CA ILE A 174 -10.40 8.07 0.39
C ILE A 174 -11.14 8.82 -0.74
N SER A 175 -11.70 9.99 -0.45
CA SER A 175 -12.52 10.75 -1.41
C SER A 175 -11.88 10.99 -2.80
N PRO A 176 -10.56 11.23 -2.96
CA PRO A 176 -9.95 11.41 -4.28
C PRO A 176 -9.97 10.12 -5.11
N PHE A 177 -9.84 8.95 -4.46
CA PHE A 177 -9.87 7.66 -5.13
C PHE A 177 -11.29 7.30 -5.59
N ILE A 178 -12.29 7.57 -4.74
CA ILE A 178 -13.70 7.42 -5.12
C ILE A 178 -14.03 8.35 -6.28
N ALA A 179 -13.60 9.62 -6.21
CA ALA A 179 -13.82 10.57 -7.28
C ALA A 179 -13.18 10.12 -8.60
N LEU A 180 -11.95 9.59 -8.54
CA LEU A 180 -11.28 9.03 -9.72
C LEU A 180 -12.04 7.83 -10.31
N ILE A 181 -12.51 6.89 -9.49
CA ILE A 181 -13.30 5.74 -9.96
C ILE A 181 -14.57 6.21 -10.68
N VAL A 182 -15.34 7.08 -10.04
CA VAL A 182 -16.59 7.61 -10.60
C VAL A 182 -16.33 8.43 -11.86
N PHE A 183 -15.31 9.29 -11.85
CA PHE A 183 -14.91 10.07 -13.03
C PHE A 183 -14.54 9.19 -14.21
N MET A 184 -13.74 8.14 -13.99
CA MET A 184 -13.36 7.20 -15.04
C MET A 184 -14.56 6.42 -15.58
N ILE A 185 -15.50 6.01 -14.72
CA ILE A 185 -16.73 5.33 -15.15
C ILE A 185 -17.61 6.28 -15.98
N LEU A 186 -17.84 7.50 -15.51
CA LEU A 186 -18.63 8.52 -16.20
C LEU A 186 -18.03 8.86 -17.58
N GLY A 187 -16.72 9.06 -17.64
CA GLY A 187 -16.02 9.32 -18.89
C GLY A 187 -16.05 8.15 -19.85
N THR A 188 -15.71 6.95 -19.38
CA THR A 188 -15.52 5.78 -20.26
C THR A 188 -16.83 5.21 -20.78
N TYR A 189 -17.87 5.12 -19.94
CA TYR A 189 -19.12 4.45 -20.30
C TYR A 189 -20.24 5.40 -20.71
N TYR A 190 -20.18 6.67 -20.30
CA TYR A 190 -21.25 7.64 -20.56
C TYR A 190 -20.77 8.87 -21.36
N ASP A 191 -19.49 8.95 -21.73
CA ASP A 191 -18.87 10.09 -22.41
C ASP A 191 -19.04 11.43 -21.65
N LEU A 192 -19.18 11.34 -20.33
CA LEU A 192 -19.42 12.49 -19.44
C LEU A 192 -18.11 13.06 -18.88
N TRP A 193 -17.07 13.21 -19.70
CA TRP A 193 -15.77 13.74 -19.27
C TRP A 193 -15.85 15.17 -18.75
N ASN A 194 -16.60 16.03 -19.44
CA ASN A 194 -16.69 17.45 -19.13
C ASN A 194 -17.57 17.76 -17.90
N PRO A 195 -18.78 17.20 -17.73
CA PRO A 195 -19.49 17.36 -16.46
C PRO A 195 -18.94 16.44 -15.35
N GLY A 196 -18.27 15.35 -15.70
CA GLY A 196 -17.81 14.34 -14.75
C GLY A 196 -16.70 14.81 -13.81
N TRP A 197 -15.87 15.79 -14.20
CA TRP A 197 -14.80 16.27 -13.31
C TRP A 197 -15.35 16.90 -12.03
N LEU A 198 -16.61 17.35 -12.01
CA LEU A 198 -17.27 17.91 -10.83
C LEU A 198 -17.26 16.95 -9.63
N VAL A 199 -17.15 15.63 -9.87
CA VAL A 199 -17.05 14.65 -8.80
C VAL A 199 -15.81 14.87 -7.92
N PHE A 200 -14.72 15.43 -8.45
CA PHE A 200 -13.53 15.76 -7.65
C PHE A 200 -13.79 16.84 -6.59
N LEU A 201 -14.86 17.62 -6.72
CA LEU A 201 -15.26 18.61 -5.71
C LEU A 201 -15.72 17.96 -4.39
N ILE A 202 -16.02 16.66 -4.41
CA ILE A 202 -16.31 15.91 -3.18
C ILE A 202 -15.14 15.97 -2.18
N VAL A 203 -13.90 16.10 -2.66
CA VAL A 203 -12.70 16.15 -1.83
C VAL A 203 -12.69 17.41 -0.92
N PRO A 204 -12.72 18.65 -1.47
CA PRO A 204 -12.80 19.83 -0.64
C PRO A 204 -14.12 19.94 0.13
N MET A 205 -15.26 19.53 -0.44
CA MET A 205 -16.57 19.60 0.24
C MET A 205 -16.58 18.73 1.50
N ILE A 206 -16.22 17.45 1.40
CA ILE A 206 -16.11 16.58 2.59
C ILE A 206 -15.11 17.16 3.60
N GLY A 207 -13.97 17.68 3.15
CA GLY A 207 -12.98 18.31 4.02
C GLY A 207 -13.54 19.48 4.83
N ILE A 208 -14.37 20.32 4.20
CA ILE A 208 -14.99 21.48 4.84
C ILE A 208 -16.01 21.06 5.91
N LEU A 209 -16.75 19.96 5.73
CA LEU A 209 -17.75 19.49 6.71
C LEU A 209 -17.17 19.26 8.12
N TYR A 210 -15.87 18.99 8.22
CA TYR A 210 -15.15 18.79 9.48
C TYR A 210 -14.77 20.08 10.21
N LYS A 211 -15.05 21.26 9.64
CA LYS A 211 -14.78 22.53 10.32
C LYS A 211 -15.66 22.73 11.54
N PRO A 212 -15.14 23.39 12.60
CA PRO A 212 -15.88 23.60 13.83
C PRO A 212 -17.06 24.56 13.65
N ASN A 213 -16.90 25.61 12.83
CA ASN A 213 -17.93 26.62 12.63
C ASN A 213 -18.92 26.21 11.52
N LYS A 214 -20.13 25.82 11.92
CA LYS A 214 -21.19 25.36 11.01
C LYS A 214 -21.69 26.43 10.03
N TRP A 215 -21.58 27.71 10.37
CA TRP A 215 -21.92 28.79 9.44
C TRP A 215 -20.93 28.90 8.28
N ILE A 216 -19.64 28.72 8.58
CA ILE A 216 -18.59 28.68 7.56
C ILE A 216 -18.80 27.45 6.66
N VAL A 217 -19.10 26.29 7.24
CA VAL A 217 -19.43 25.08 6.49
C VAL A 217 -20.58 25.34 5.52
N LEU A 218 -21.71 25.87 6.03
CA LEU A 218 -22.88 26.15 5.21
C LEU A 218 -22.58 27.14 4.06
N ALA A 219 -21.81 28.20 4.34
CA ALA A 219 -21.42 29.18 3.33
C ALA A 219 -20.57 28.57 2.21
N TYR A 220 -19.61 27.72 2.55
CA TYR A 220 -18.79 27.01 1.56
C TYR A 220 -19.61 26.01 0.75
N GLU A 221 -20.41 25.15 1.40
CA GLU A 221 -21.22 24.15 0.70
C GLU A 221 -22.20 24.83 -0.26
N LEU A 222 -22.86 25.91 0.17
CA LEU A 222 -23.72 26.70 -0.71
C LEU A 222 -22.93 27.31 -1.88
N SER A 223 -21.72 27.81 -1.65
CA SER A 223 -20.88 28.36 -2.72
C SER A 223 -20.51 27.30 -3.77
N PHE A 224 -20.22 26.06 -3.34
CA PHE A 224 -19.95 24.95 -4.26
C PHE A 224 -21.21 24.56 -5.03
N LEU A 225 -22.36 24.44 -4.37
CA LEU A 225 -23.62 24.12 -5.04
C LEU A 225 -24.02 25.17 -6.08
N LEU A 226 -23.85 26.46 -5.75
CA LEU A 226 -24.09 27.56 -6.70
C LEU A 226 -23.10 27.52 -7.88
N ALA A 227 -21.81 27.28 -7.61
CA ALA A 227 -20.80 27.17 -8.67
C ALA A 227 -21.06 25.97 -9.59
N ILE A 228 -21.41 24.80 -9.04
CA ILE A 228 -21.80 23.60 -9.80
C ILE A 228 -23.05 23.88 -10.64
N GLY A 229 -24.09 24.46 -10.04
CA GLY A 229 -25.33 24.81 -10.74
C GLY A 229 -25.07 25.79 -11.88
N PHE A 230 -24.26 26.82 -11.66
CA PHE A 230 -23.86 27.78 -12.68
C PHE A 230 -23.04 27.12 -13.79
N TYR A 231 -22.08 26.25 -13.45
CA TYR A 231 -21.27 25.52 -14.41
C TYR A 231 -22.13 24.66 -15.35
N LEU A 232 -23.02 23.87 -14.77
CA LEU A 232 -23.93 23.00 -15.52
C LEU A 232 -24.94 23.80 -16.35
N TYR A 233 -25.47 24.89 -15.81
CA TYR A 233 -26.37 25.78 -16.54
C TYR A 233 -25.68 26.41 -17.76
N MET A 234 -24.51 27.02 -17.56
CA MET A 234 -23.75 27.65 -18.65
C MET A 234 -23.27 26.62 -19.68
N GLY A 235 -22.89 25.42 -19.25
CA GLY A 235 -22.48 24.33 -20.11
C GLY A 235 -23.62 23.76 -20.95
N TYR A 236 -24.74 23.37 -20.33
CA TYR A 236 -25.82 22.69 -21.07
C TYR A 236 -26.79 23.64 -21.77
N VAL A 237 -27.04 24.84 -21.24
CA VAL A 237 -28.01 25.77 -21.83
C VAL A 237 -27.37 26.69 -22.85
N HIS A 238 -26.13 27.13 -22.60
CA HIS A 238 -25.46 28.12 -23.44
C HIS A 238 -24.25 27.57 -24.20
N ASP A 239 -23.85 26.32 -23.97
CA ASP A 239 -22.63 25.71 -24.54
C ASP A 239 -21.33 26.47 -24.21
N MET A 240 -21.31 27.17 -23.07
CA MET A 240 -20.21 28.03 -22.64
C MET A 240 -19.55 27.50 -21.36
N TRP A 241 -19.01 26.28 -21.45
CA TRP A 241 -18.33 25.58 -20.34
C TRP A 241 -17.19 26.39 -19.72
N SER A 242 -16.41 27.12 -20.53
CA SER A 242 -15.31 27.96 -20.06
C SER A 242 -15.78 29.12 -19.18
N MET A 243 -16.89 29.78 -19.55
CA MET A 243 -17.49 30.81 -18.70
C MET A 243 -18.17 30.22 -17.47
N GLY A 244 -18.80 29.05 -17.60
CA GLY A 244 -19.32 28.31 -16.45
C GLY A 244 -18.24 28.04 -15.41
N ALA A 245 -17.02 27.69 -15.86
CA ALA A 245 -15.89 27.37 -14.97
C ALA A 245 -15.48 28.57 -14.09
N LEU A 246 -15.73 29.81 -14.55
CA LEU A 246 -15.48 31.01 -13.75
C LEU A 246 -16.34 31.06 -12.48
N GLY A 247 -17.48 30.35 -12.44
CA GLY A 247 -18.30 30.22 -11.24
C GLY A 247 -17.53 29.61 -10.05
N PHE A 248 -16.51 28.78 -10.31
CA PHE A 248 -15.67 28.21 -9.26
C PHE A 248 -14.71 29.21 -8.61
N ALA A 249 -14.64 30.44 -9.11
CA ALA A 249 -14.01 31.53 -8.35
C ALA A 249 -14.74 31.80 -7.02
N LEU A 250 -16.05 31.52 -6.94
CA LEU A 250 -16.86 31.80 -5.75
C LEU A 250 -16.40 31.00 -4.50
N PRO A 251 -16.26 29.65 -4.53
CA PRO A 251 -15.67 28.90 -3.42
C PRO A 251 -14.25 29.34 -3.06
N VAL A 252 -13.44 29.75 -4.04
CA VAL A 252 -12.07 30.25 -3.80
C VAL A 252 -12.09 31.59 -3.07
N ILE A 253 -12.98 32.51 -3.46
CA ILE A 253 -13.19 33.79 -2.78
C ILE A 253 -13.64 33.56 -1.33
N MET A 254 -14.55 32.60 -1.09
CA MET A 254 -14.91 32.19 0.27
C MET A 254 -13.68 31.69 1.06
N GLY A 255 -12.81 30.92 0.39
CA GLY A 255 -11.43 30.57 0.80
C GLY A 255 -10.66 31.70 1.46
N ILE A 256 -10.61 32.82 0.75
CA ILE A 256 -9.85 34.02 1.13
C ILE A 256 -10.59 34.77 2.25
N ILE A 257 -11.91 34.95 2.14
CA ILE A 257 -12.72 35.68 3.13
C ILE A 257 -12.62 35.03 4.51
N PHE A 258 -12.71 33.71 4.58
CA PHE A 258 -12.61 32.97 5.84
C PHE A 258 -11.18 32.72 6.30
N SER A 259 -10.19 33.32 5.63
CA SER A 259 -8.76 33.24 5.97
C SER A 259 -8.21 31.81 5.98
N ASP A 260 -8.74 30.92 5.15
CA ASP A 260 -8.22 29.55 5.01
C ASP A 260 -7.06 29.48 4.02
N ILE A 261 -6.97 30.45 3.11
CA ILE A 261 -5.91 30.57 2.12
C ILE A 261 -4.92 31.62 2.62
N HIS A 262 -3.80 31.16 3.17
CA HIS A 262 -2.69 32.01 3.59
C HIS A 262 -1.54 31.99 2.59
N PHE A 263 -1.14 33.16 2.10
CA PHE A 263 0.08 33.31 1.30
C PHE A 263 1.26 33.62 2.22
N PHE A 264 1.94 32.59 2.71
CA PHE A 264 3.15 32.77 3.50
C PHE A 264 4.37 32.94 2.59
N TYR A 265 5.05 34.07 2.69
CA TYR A 265 6.40 34.26 2.16
C TYR A 265 7.40 34.12 3.31
N ASP A 266 7.97 32.93 3.47
CA ASP A 266 8.93 32.66 4.54
C ASP A 266 10.34 33.14 4.13
N SER A 267 10.75 34.29 4.68
CA SER A 267 12.08 34.87 4.49
C SER A 267 13.19 34.18 5.29
N LYS A 268 12.86 33.21 6.17
CA LYS A 268 13.83 32.51 7.04
C LYS A 268 14.41 31.23 6.43
N LEU A 269 13.97 30.81 5.25
CA LEU A 269 14.55 29.65 4.55
C LEU A 269 16.03 29.92 4.16
N SER A 270 16.94 29.01 4.55
CA SER A 270 18.34 29.04 4.09
C SER A 270 18.42 29.20 2.56
N LYS A 271 19.38 29.99 2.06
CA LYS A 271 19.55 30.27 0.62
C LYS A 271 19.53 29.01 -0.25
N ALA A 272 20.12 27.90 0.24
CA ALA A 272 20.12 26.61 -0.45
C ALA A 272 18.72 25.97 -0.54
N ASN A 273 17.96 26.00 0.54
CA ASN A 273 16.59 25.48 0.56
C ASN A 273 15.65 26.35 -0.29
N ARG A 274 15.87 27.68 -0.28
CA ARG A 274 15.13 28.61 -1.14
C ARG A 274 15.35 28.32 -2.63
N ALA A 275 16.60 28.05 -3.04
CA ALA A 275 16.89 27.70 -4.44
C ALA A 275 16.23 26.37 -4.84
N LYS A 276 16.21 25.37 -3.95
CA LYS A 276 15.48 24.10 -4.17
C LYS A 276 13.98 24.33 -4.31
N SER A 277 13.37 25.11 -3.43
CA SER A 277 11.95 25.44 -3.50
C SER A 277 11.59 26.21 -4.77
N LEU A 278 12.42 27.17 -5.22
CA LEU A 278 12.20 27.88 -6.47
C LEU A 278 12.28 26.96 -7.69
N LYS A 279 13.27 26.05 -7.72
CA LYS A 279 13.37 25.03 -8.78
C LYS A 279 12.12 24.14 -8.79
N PHE A 280 11.65 23.70 -7.62
CA PHE A 280 10.46 22.88 -7.50
C PHE A 280 9.20 23.60 -8.01
N ILE A 281 8.98 24.86 -7.60
CA ILE A 281 7.88 25.70 -8.11
C ILE A 281 7.97 25.87 -9.62
N SER A 282 9.17 26.11 -10.16
CA SER A 282 9.38 26.22 -11.61
C SER A 282 8.98 24.94 -12.34
N ILE A 283 9.27 23.76 -11.77
CA ILE A 283 8.88 22.47 -12.37
C ILE A 283 7.35 22.31 -12.34
N ILE A 284 6.69 22.68 -11.24
CA ILE A 284 5.21 22.65 -11.16
C ILE A 284 4.60 23.56 -12.25
N ILE A 285 5.09 24.80 -12.37
CA ILE A 285 4.61 25.75 -13.39
C ILE A 285 4.86 25.19 -14.79
N LEU A 286 6.05 24.66 -15.06
CA LEU A 286 6.38 24.05 -16.34
C LEU A 286 5.49 22.85 -16.66
N SER A 287 5.19 22.00 -15.67
CA SER A 287 4.26 20.87 -15.83
C SER A 287 2.85 21.34 -16.20
N ILE A 288 2.33 22.37 -15.53
CA ILE A 288 1.01 22.95 -15.84
C ILE A 288 0.99 23.55 -17.24
N VAL A 289 2.00 24.35 -17.59
CA VAL A 289 2.10 24.98 -18.92
C VAL A 289 2.19 23.91 -20.00
N THR A 290 3.03 22.90 -19.81
CA THR A 290 3.18 21.80 -20.77
C THR A 290 1.89 20.99 -20.90
N PHE A 291 1.19 20.71 -19.80
CA PHE A 291 -0.12 20.04 -19.82
C PHE A 291 -1.13 20.83 -20.65
N LEU A 292 -1.25 22.14 -20.43
CA LEU A 292 -2.16 23.01 -21.18
C LEU A 292 -1.78 23.12 -22.66
N LEU A 293 -0.48 23.23 -22.97
CA LEU A 293 0.00 23.28 -24.35
C LEU A 293 -0.31 21.97 -25.10
N LEU A 294 -0.03 20.82 -24.49
CA LEU A 294 -0.34 19.51 -25.09
C LEU A 294 -1.86 19.32 -25.25
N GLY A 295 -2.64 19.73 -24.26
CA GLY A 295 -4.11 19.65 -24.32
C GLY A 295 -4.70 20.52 -25.41
N ILE A 296 -4.33 21.81 -25.47
CA ILE A 296 -4.93 22.79 -26.39
C ILE A 296 -4.41 22.63 -27.81
N LEU A 297 -3.09 22.45 -28.01
CA LEU A 297 -2.49 22.43 -29.34
C LEU A 297 -2.62 21.08 -30.05
N LEU A 298 -2.57 19.98 -29.29
CA LEU A 298 -2.53 18.61 -29.84
C LEU A 298 -3.77 17.78 -29.49
N ASN A 299 -4.76 18.37 -28.82
CA ASN A 299 -5.91 17.66 -28.25
C ASN A 299 -5.49 16.48 -27.34
N GLY A 300 -4.32 16.59 -26.71
CA GLY A 300 -3.64 15.50 -26.03
C GLY A 300 -4.08 15.27 -24.58
N TRP A 301 -5.26 15.71 -24.17
CA TRP A 301 -5.70 15.73 -22.76
C TRP A 301 -5.56 14.38 -22.05
N ALA A 302 -5.92 13.30 -22.74
CA ALA A 302 -5.89 11.94 -22.20
C ALA A 302 -4.47 11.44 -21.88
N TYR A 303 -3.43 11.98 -22.53
CA TYR A 303 -2.04 11.61 -22.29
C TYR A 303 -1.25 12.68 -21.53
N ALA A 304 -1.58 13.96 -21.73
CA ALA A 304 -0.85 15.11 -21.19
C ALA A 304 -0.73 15.10 -19.66
N TRP A 305 -1.68 14.49 -18.94
CA TRP A 305 -1.65 14.42 -17.48
C TRP A 305 -0.39 13.73 -16.93
N GLN A 306 0.26 12.84 -17.70
CA GLN A 306 1.49 12.18 -17.27
C GLN A 306 2.61 13.16 -16.92
N VAL A 307 2.59 14.37 -17.49
CA VAL A 307 3.55 15.43 -17.18
C VAL A 307 3.52 15.81 -15.70
N PHE A 308 2.38 15.63 -15.01
CA PHE A 308 2.29 15.88 -13.57
C PHE A 308 3.07 14.87 -12.72
N LEU A 309 3.42 13.69 -13.26
CA LEU A 309 4.28 12.72 -12.55
C LEU A 309 5.71 13.25 -12.38
N LEU A 310 6.11 14.29 -13.12
CA LEU A 310 7.38 14.99 -12.88
C LEU A 310 7.40 15.76 -11.56
N VAL A 311 6.25 16.18 -11.03
CA VAL A 311 6.17 16.93 -9.77
C VAL A 311 6.66 16.07 -8.59
N PRO A 312 6.12 14.88 -8.29
CA PRO A 312 6.63 14.05 -7.21
C PRO A 312 8.07 13.58 -7.45
N VAL A 313 8.46 13.30 -8.71
CA VAL A 313 9.86 12.97 -9.06
C VAL A 313 10.80 14.13 -8.69
N ALA A 314 10.43 15.36 -9.05
CA ALA A 314 11.20 16.54 -8.71
C ALA A 314 11.26 16.78 -7.20
N ALA A 315 10.16 16.51 -6.48
CA ALA A 315 10.14 16.61 -5.02
C ALA A 315 11.17 15.68 -4.38
N ILE A 316 11.20 14.42 -4.80
CA ILE A 316 12.17 13.41 -4.32
C ILE A 316 13.61 13.88 -4.63
N VAL A 317 13.89 14.19 -5.89
CA VAL A 317 15.24 14.56 -6.36
C VAL A 317 15.76 15.84 -5.68
N LEU A 318 14.91 16.83 -5.43
CA LEU A 318 15.33 18.11 -4.87
C LEU A 318 15.42 18.09 -3.33
N PHE A 319 14.48 17.42 -2.65
CA PHE A 319 14.34 17.53 -1.19
C PHE A 319 14.92 16.34 -0.41
N GLU A 320 15.10 15.17 -1.02
CA GLU A 320 15.79 14.07 -0.33
C GLU A 320 17.29 14.34 -0.20
N LYS A 321 17.87 13.88 0.92
CA LYS A 321 19.31 14.04 1.20
C LYS A 321 20.17 13.11 0.35
N LYS A 322 19.67 11.91 0.05
CA LYS A 322 20.30 10.90 -0.78
C LYS A 322 19.29 10.51 -1.85
N PHE A 323 19.76 10.37 -3.07
CA PHE A 323 18.93 9.92 -4.17
C PHE A 323 18.78 8.40 -4.08
N HIS A 324 17.54 7.94 -4.02
CA HIS A 324 17.17 6.54 -4.09
C HIS A 324 16.46 6.29 -5.41
N PHE A 325 17.03 5.46 -6.29
CA PHE A 325 16.45 5.15 -7.59
C PHE A 325 15.09 4.46 -7.42
N VAL A 326 14.96 3.62 -6.39
CA VAL A 326 13.70 2.98 -5.99
C VAL A 326 12.56 4.00 -5.83
N ALA A 327 12.83 5.18 -5.28
CA ALA A 327 11.79 6.17 -4.98
C ALA A 327 11.13 6.76 -6.25
N ILE A 328 11.84 6.81 -7.39
CA ILE A 328 11.29 7.35 -8.64
C ILE A 328 10.67 6.27 -9.54
N THR A 329 10.99 5.00 -9.30
CA THR A 329 10.54 3.89 -10.17
C THR A 329 9.03 3.70 -10.29
N PRO A 330 8.19 3.98 -9.28
CA PRO A 330 6.74 3.90 -9.46
C PRO A 330 6.21 4.89 -10.50
N PHE A 331 6.77 6.10 -10.57
CA PHE A 331 6.36 7.10 -11.56
C PHE A 331 6.77 6.69 -12.97
N ILE A 332 7.98 6.14 -13.13
CA ILE A 332 8.46 5.59 -14.40
C ILE A 332 7.57 4.42 -14.84
N ALA A 333 7.23 3.51 -13.93
CA ALA A 333 6.35 2.38 -14.22
C ALA A 333 4.96 2.84 -14.69
N VAL A 334 4.36 3.86 -14.06
CA VAL A 334 3.07 4.41 -14.48
C VAL A 334 3.15 5.07 -15.86
N ILE A 335 4.23 5.83 -16.14
CA ILE A 335 4.46 6.44 -17.45
C ILE A 335 4.53 5.36 -18.53
N LEU A 336 5.30 4.30 -18.31
CA LEU A 336 5.45 3.18 -19.25
C LEU A 336 4.12 2.41 -19.41
N PHE A 337 3.47 2.07 -18.30
CA PHE A 337 2.19 1.35 -18.27
C PHE A 337 1.15 2.06 -19.15
N PHE A 338 0.98 3.36 -18.94
CA PHE A 338 -0.04 4.13 -19.63
C PHE A 338 0.40 4.53 -21.04
N SER A 339 1.68 4.78 -21.31
CA SER A 339 2.15 5.07 -22.68
C SER A 339 1.97 3.86 -23.60
N LEU A 340 2.36 2.67 -23.13
CA LEU A 340 2.17 1.42 -23.88
C LEU A 340 0.68 1.08 -24.03
N GLY A 341 -0.09 1.26 -22.96
CA GLY A 341 -1.53 1.03 -22.99
C GLY A 341 -2.28 1.97 -23.93
N TYR A 342 -2.01 3.27 -23.84
CA TYR A 342 -2.75 4.30 -24.58
C TYR A 342 -2.40 4.33 -26.07
N PHE A 343 -1.11 4.32 -26.42
CA PHE A 343 -0.70 4.46 -27.83
C PHE A 343 -0.71 3.16 -28.62
N PHE A 344 -0.53 2.02 -27.94
CA PHE A 344 -0.40 0.71 -28.61
C PHE A 344 -1.51 -0.28 -28.22
N ASN A 345 -2.47 0.12 -27.39
CA ASN A 345 -3.51 -0.75 -26.83
C ASN A 345 -2.94 -1.97 -26.07
N LEU A 346 -1.73 -1.83 -25.50
CA LEU A 346 -1.00 -2.91 -24.84
C LEU A 346 -1.22 -2.97 -23.32
N PHE A 347 -2.40 -2.56 -22.82
CA PHE A 347 -2.70 -2.61 -21.38
C PHE A 347 -2.55 -4.02 -20.78
N HIS A 348 -2.74 -5.06 -21.59
CA HIS A 348 -2.58 -6.46 -21.21
C HIS A 348 -1.12 -6.87 -20.91
N ILE A 349 -0.13 -6.16 -21.45
CA ILE A 349 1.31 -6.42 -21.22
C ILE A 349 1.95 -5.31 -20.39
N SER A 350 1.46 -4.08 -20.52
CA SER A 350 2.12 -2.90 -19.97
C SER A 350 2.19 -2.90 -18.44
N TRP A 351 1.36 -3.70 -17.75
CA TRP A 351 1.44 -3.88 -16.30
C TRP A 351 2.80 -4.48 -15.86
N LEU A 352 3.51 -5.17 -16.76
CA LEU A 352 4.89 -5.63 -16.50
C LEU A 352 5.86 -4.48 -16.20
N ALA A 353 5.54 -3.24 -16.60
CA ALA A 353 6.34 -2.07 -16.23
C ALA A 353 6.47 -1.90 -14.71
N PHE A 354 5.49 -2.38 -13.92
CA PHE A 354 5.57 -2.33 -12.46
C PHE A 354 6.63 -3.27 -11.87
N LEU A 355 7.16 -4.24 -12.64
CA LEU A 355 8.29 -5.08 -12.23
C LEU A 355 9.61 -4.29 -12.10
N ILE A 356 9.70 -3.09 -12.69
CA ILE A 356 10.85 -2.19 -12.53
C ILE A 356 11.03 -1.79 -11.06
N ILE A 357 9.95 -1.71 -10.27
CA ILE A 357 10.00 -1.31 -8.86
C ILE A 357 10.84 -2.30 -8.01
N PRO A 358 10.51 -3.61 -7.95
CA PRO A 358 11.35 -4.56 -7.22
C PRO A 358 12.74 -4.72 -7.84
N MET A 359 12.87 -4.67 -9.18
CA MET A 359 14.19 -4.75 -9.84
C MET A 359 15.12 -3.61 -9.42
N ALA A 360 14.61 -2.38 -9.36
CA ALA A 360 15.35 -1.22 -8.87
C ALA A 360 15.78 -1.40 -7.41
N GLY A 361 14.93 -2.00 -6.58
CA GLY A 361 15.25 -2.32 -5.19
C GLY A 361 16.41 -3.30 -5.05
N ILE A 362 16.48 -4.30 -5.93
CA ILE A 362 17.59 -5.25 -5.94
C ILE A 362 18.87 -4.56 -6.40
N ILE A 363 18.82 -3.79 -7.49
CA ILE A 363 20.00 -3.12 -8.07
C ILE A 363 20.60 -2.09 -7.11
N GLU A 364 19.76 -1.35 -6.38
CA GLU A 364 20.23 -0.31 -5.46
C GLU A 364 20.86 -0.89 -4.18
N ASN A 365 20.46 -2.10 -3.78
CA ASN A 365 20.98 -2.80 -2.59
C ASN A 365 22.05 -3.87 -2.92
N ALA A 366 22.38 -4.06 -4.20
CA ALA A 366 23.46 -4.91 -4.68
C ALA A 366 24.78 -4.13 -4.70
#